data_AF-A0A6B0DF05-F1
#
_entry.id   AF-A0A6B0DF05-F1
#
_cell.length_a   1.000
_cell.length_b   1.000
_cell.length_c   1.000
_cell.angle_alpha   90.00
_cell.angle_beta   90.00
_cell.angle_gamma   90.00
#
_symmetry.space_group_name_H-M   'P 1'
#
loop_
_entity.id
_entity.type
_entity.pdbx_description
1 polymer ?
#
loop_
_entity_poly.entity_id
_entity_poly.type
_entity_poly.pdbx_seq_one_letter_code
_entity_poly.pdbx_strand_id
1 'polypeptide(L)'
;MKICPNCGYQNPDEAVYCMKCGAKLDNTPLKQISDLENTRLWVMIAYIFSIVMTFVFLILLIFQVVNLVLHISNLFVTVYDAITAAIYALMVIFGFFVFQRTREIYYLLQDNKIEEANAKLTLEWIVIAIIFNGVISGVFLLLSKIEMESYFGKKII
;
A
#
# COMPACT_ATOMS: atom_id res chain seq x y z
N MET A 1 -30.15 6.72 20.28
CA MET A 1 -28.99 7.28 21.01
C MET A 1 -27.73 6.54 20.62
N LYS A 2 -26.59 7.23 20.54
CA LYS A 2 -25.25 6.65 20.30
C LYS A 2 -24.41 6.62 21.57
N ILE A 3 -23.98 5.44 21.99
CA ILE A 3 -23.03 5.31 23.09
C ILE A 3 -21.62 5.57 22.56
N CYS A 4 -20.89 6.48 23.20
CA CYS A 4 -19.50 6.74 22.84
C CYS A 4 -18.64 5.50 23.13
N PRO A 5 -17.93 4.94 22.13
CA PRO A 5 -17.08 3.76 22.34
C PRO A 5 -15.85 4.04 23.21
N ASN A 6 -15.46 5.32 23.36
CA ASN A 6 -14.28 5.71 24.14
C ASN A 6 -14.59 5.91 25.64
N CYS A 7 -15.79 6.41 25.99
CA CYS A 7 -16.09 6.79 27.38
C CYS A 7 -17.46 6.31 27.90
N GLY A 8 -18.25 5.59 27.08
CA GLY A 8 -19.55 5.06 27.45
C GLY A 8 -20.68 6.09 27.57
N TYR A 9 -20.44 7.37 27.28
CA TYR A 9 -21.46 8.41 27.39
C TYR A 9 -22.55 8.25 26.31
N GLN A 10 -23.82 8.38 26.70
CA GLN A 10 -24.95 8.39 25.77
C GLN A 10 -25.07 9.75 25.11
N ASN A 11 -24.97 9.78 23.78
CA ASN A 11 -25.12 10.97 22.97
C ASN A 11 -26.39 10.88 22.13
N PRO A 12 -26.95 12.04 21.71
CA PRO A 12 -27.99 12.10 20.68
C PRO A 12 -27.57 11.35 19.41
N ASP A 13 -28.53 10.89 18.61
CA ASP A 13 -28.24 10.14 17.37
C ASP A 13 -27.55 11.02 16.32
N GLU A 14 -27.83 12.32 16.35
CA GLU A 14 -27.26 13.33 15.46
C GLU A 14 -25.86 13.79 15.90
N ALA A 15 -25.40 13.39 17.10
CA ALA A 15 -24.11 13.82 17.61
C ALA A 15 -22.97 13.21 16.77
N VAL A 16 -22.15 14.08 16.18
CA VAL A 16 -20.94 13.71 15.40
C VAL A 16 -19.74 13.50 16.32
N TYR A 17 -19.73 14.17 17.48
CA TYR A 17 -18.71 14.05 18.51
C TYR A 17 -19.35 13.80 19.87
N CYS A 18 -18.63 13.08 20.72
CA CYS A 18 -19.04 12.83 22.07
C CYS A 18 -19.04 14.14 22.85
N MET A 19 -20.20 14.50 23.40
CA MET A 19 -20.38 15.72 24.17
C MET A 19 -19.61 15.70 25.51
N LYS A 20 -19.10 14.54 25.93
CA LYS A 20 -18.32 14.36 27.16
C LYS A 20 -16.81 14.34 26.93
N CYS A 21 -16.31 13.58 25.95
CA CYS A 21 -14.87 13.38 25.75
C CYS A 21 -14.33 13.89 24.40
N GLY A 22 -15.19 14.42 23.53
CA GLY A 22 -14.80 14.92 22.21
C GLY A 22 -14.46 13.84 21.17
N ALA A 23 -14.60 12.55 21.49
CA ALA A 23 -14.36 11.47 20.53
C ALA A 23 -15.41 11.47 19.41
N LYS A 24 -15.00 11.27 18.16
CA LYS A 24 -15.91 11.21 17.01
C LYS A 24 -16.83 9.97 17.13
N LEU A 25 -18.11 10.14 16.85
CA LEU A 25 -19.18 9.12 17.01
C LEU A 25 -19.58 8.45 15.70
N ASP A 26 -18.88 8.73 14.59
CA ASP A 26 -19.12 8.18 13.25
C ASP A 26 -18.73 6.70 13.08
N ASN A 27 -18.55 5.96 14.17
CA ASN A 27 -18.28 4.52 14.12
C ASN A 27 -19.59 3.74 13.95
N THR A 28 -20.39 4.12 12.94
CA THR A 28 -21.58 3.34 12.62
C THR A 28 -21.16 2.05 11.90
N PRO A 29 -21.84 0.92 12.15
CA PRO A 29 -21.52 -0.35 11.49
C PRO A 29 -21.50 -0.22 9.96
N LEU A 30 -22.39 0.60 9.39
CA LEU A 30 -22.46 0.87 7.94
C LEU A 30 -21.17 1.51 7.40
N LYS A 31 -20.59 2.46 8.12
CA LYS A 31 -19.35 3.13 7.69
C LYS A 31 -18.14 2.19 7.81
N GLN A 32 -18.09 1.37 8.87
CA GLN A 32 -17.01 0.38 9.02
C GLN A 32 -17.02 -0.67 7.90
N ILE A 33 -18.21 -1.06 7.44
CA ILE A 33 -18.37 -1.97 6.31
C ILE A 33 -17.87 -1.29 5.02
N SER A 34 -18.25 -0.04 4.76
CA SER A 34 -17.80 0.68 3.56
C SER A 34 -16.29 0.93 3.55
N ASP A 35 -15.71 1.31 4.70
CA ASP A 35 -14.27 1.55 4.83
C ASP A 35 -13.49 0.25 4.54
N LEU A 36 -13.97 -0.91 5.02
CA LEU A 36 -13.34 -2.19 4.75
C LEU A 36 -13.46 -2.63 3.27
N GLU A 37 -14.61 -2.37 2.64
CA GLU A 37 -14.82 -2.65 1.21
C GLU A 37 -13.88 -1.83 0.33
N ASN A 38 -13.74 -0.53 0.63
CA ASN A 38 -12.78 0.35 -0.03
C ASN A 38 -11.34 -0.13 0.17
N THR A 39 -10.98 -0.54 1.39
CA THR A 39 -9.62 -1.04 1.69
C THR A 39 -9.30 -2.26 0.83
N ARG A 40 -10.24 -3.19 0.68
CA ARG A 40 -10.06 -4.36 -0.20
C ARG A 40 -9.85 -3.96 -1.66
N LEU A 41 -10.63 -2.98 -2.13
CA LEU A 41 -10.49 -2.44 -3.49
C LEU A 41 -9.13 -1.78 -3.69
N TRP A 42 -8.70 -0.91 -2.77
CA TRP A 42 -7.42 -0.20 -2.86
C TRP A 42 -6.23 -1.15 -2.84
N VAL A 43 -6.22 -2.15 -1.93
CA VAL A 43 -5.15 -3.15 -1.91
C VAL A 43 -5.17 -4.02 -3.17
N MET A 44 -6.34 -4.37 -3.71
CA MET A 44 -6.44 -5.09 -4.97
C MET A 44 -5.86 -4.30 -6.15
N ILE A 45 -6.16 -3.00 -6.23
CA ILE A 45 -5.60 -2.11 -7.26
C ILE A 45 -4.08 -2.02 -7.09
N ALA A 46 -3.58 -1.79 -5.87
CA ALA A 46 -2.16 -1.77 -5.59
C ALA A 46 -1.48 -3.10 -5.97
N TYR A 47 -2.12 -4.24 -5.70
CA TYR A 47 -1.63 -5.56 -6.06
C TYR A 47 -1.47 -5.71 -7.58
N ILE A 48 -2.51 -5.39 -8.36
CA ILE A 48 -2.47 -5.47 -9.83
C ILE A 48 -1.39 -4.55 -10.39
N PHE A 49 -1.33 -3.30 -9.93
CA PHE A 49 -0.30 -2.36 -10.38
C PHE A 49 1.10 -2.84 -10.02
N SER A 50 1.30 -3.42 -8.83
CA SER A 50 2.60 -3.94 -8.42
C SER A 50 3.12 -5.05 -9.31
N ILE A 51 2.22 -5.91 -9.80
CA ILE A 51 2.53 -6.95 -10.79
C ILE A 51 2.95 -6.30 -12.10
N VAL A 52 2.10 -5.43 -12.64
CA VAL A 52 2.32 -4.78 -13.94
C VAL A 52 3.65 -4.04 -13.95
N MET A 53 3.93 -3.24 -12.93
CA MET A 53 5.18 -2.48 -12.83
C MET A 53 6.41 -3.39 -12.70
N THR A 54 6.32 -4.49 -11.95
CA THR A 54 7.42 -5.47 -11.86
C THR A 54 7.71 -6.08 -13.24
N PHE A 55 6.68 -6.43 -14.01
CA PHE A 55 6.86 -6.91 -15.39
C PHE A 55 7.45 -5.85 -16.32
N VAL A 56 7.02 -4.59 -16.19
CA VAL A 56 7.60 -3.47 -16.96
C VAL A 56 9.10 -3.34 -16.68
N PHE A 57 9.51 -3.33 -15.42
CA PHE A 57 10.94 -3.27 -15.07
C PHE A 57 11.72 -4.49 -15.54
N LEU A 58 11.11 -5.69 -15.55
CA LEU A 58 11.73 -6.89 -16.09
C LEU A 58 11.98 -6.77 -17.60
N ILE A 59 11.01 -6.25 -18.36
CA ILE A 59 11.17 -6.02 -19.80
C ILE A 59 12.26 -4.99 -20.07
N LEU A 60 12.28 -3.89 -19.31
CA LEU A 60 13.33 -2.86 -19.43
C LEU A 60 14.71 -3.41 -19.09
N LEU A 61 14.82 -4.26 -18.07
CA LEU A 61 16.07 -4.94 -17.72
C LEU A 61 16.55 -5.83 -18.86
N ILE A 62 15.67 -6.65 -19.44
CA ILE A 62 16.02 -7.53 -20.57
C ILE A 62 16.51 -6.69 -21.76
N PHE A 63 15.81 -5.61 -22.08
CA PHE A 63 16.21 -4.70 -23.15
C PHE A 63 17.61 -4.11 -22.90
N GLN A 64 17.90 -3.68 -21.66
CA GLN A 64 19.22 -3.14 -21.31
C GLN A 64 20.33 -4.20 -21.36
N VAL A 65 20.04 -5.44 -20.95
CA VAL A 65 21.00 -6.54 -21.07
C VAL A 65 21.32 -6.82 -22.54
N VAL A 66 20.34 -6.75 -23.43
CA VAL A 66 20.58 -6.88 -24.88
C VAL A 66 21.46 -5.73 -25.39
N ASN A 67 21.17 -4.48 -25.02
CA ASN A 67 21.98 -3.33 -25.41
C ASN A 67 23.43 -3.44 -24.93
N LEU A 68 23.63 -3.88 -23.69
CA LEU A 68 24.95 -4.08 -23.09
C LEU A 68 25.78 -5.09 -23.89
N VAL A 69 25.16 -6.18 -24.34
CA VAL A 69 25.82 -7.21 -25.16
C VAL A 69 26.17 -6.66 -26.55
N LEU A 70 25.28 -5.91 -27.17
CA LEU A 70 25.49 -5.35 -28.51
C LEU A 70 26.60 -4.28 -28.55
N HIS A 71 26.79 -3.53 -27.46
CA HIS A 71 27.77 -2.44 -27.38
C HIS A 71 29.03 -2.79 -26.59
N ILE A 72 29.34 -4.08 -26.40
CA ILE A 72 30.47 -4.53 -25.57
C ILE A 72 31.84 -4.03 -26.05
N SER A 73 31.98 -3.66 -27.32
CA SER A 73 33.21 -3.11 -27.88
C SER A 73 33.44 -1.62 -27.57
N ASN A 74 32.44 -0.90 -27.03
CA ASN A 74 32.51 0.53 -26.78
C ASN A 74 32.43 0.83 -25.27
N LEU A 75 33.61 0.97 -24.65
CA LEU A 75 33.77 1.10 -23.19
C LEU A 75 32.82 2.12 -22.54
N PHE A 76 32.69 3.32 -23.12
CA PHE A 76 31.83 4.36 -22.54
C PHE A 76 30.34 3.97 -22.55
N VAL A 77 29.87 3.39 -23.65
CA VAL A 77 28.49 2.91 -23.79
C VAL A 77 28.25 1.71 -22.88
N THR A 78 29.20 0.78 -22.81
CA THR A 78 29.13 -0.41 -21.95
C THR A 78 28.99 -0.03 -20.46
N VAL A 79 29.73 0.98 -19.98
CA VAL A 79 29.62 1.43 -18.58
C VAL A 79 28.25 2.02 -18.29
N TYR A 80 27.72 2.84 -19.18
CA TYR A 80 26.38 3.41 -19.03
C TYR A 80 25.28 2.33 -19.01
N ASP A 81 25.32 1.40 -19.97
CA ASP A 81 24.37 0.29 -20.05
C ASP A 81 24.46 -0.64 -18.83
N ALA A 82 25.68 -0.86 -18.30
CA ALA A 82 25.87 -1.66 -17.09
C ALA A 82 25.26 -1.00 -15.85
N ILE A 83 25.44 0.33 -15.69
CA ILE A 83 24.86 1.08 -14.58
C ILE A 83 23.32 1.07 -14.68
N THR A 84 22.77 1.33 -15.86
CA THR A 84 21.30 1.34 -16.04
C THR A 84 20.70 -0.05 -15.86
N ALA A 85 21.34 -1.12 -16.34
CA ALA A 85 20.93 -2.49 -16.08
C ALA A 85 20.95 -2.83 -14.57
N ALA A 86 21.98 -2.38 -13.83
CA ALA A 86 22.04 -2.57 -12.39
C ALA A 86 20.89 -1.86 -11.65
N ILE A 87 20.52 -0.65 -12.08
CA ILE A 87 19.37 0.09 -11.54
C ILE A 87 18.07 -0.70 -11.78
N TYR A 88 17.81 -1.14 -13.02
CA TYR A 88 16.60 -1.91 -13.31
C TYR A 88 16.56 -3.26 -12.58
N ALA A 89 17.70 -3.93 -12.42
CA ALA A 89 17.79 -5.15 -11.62
C ALA A 89 17.38 -4.90 -10.18
N LEU A 90 17.85 -3.81 -9.58
CA LEU A 90 17.44 -3.38 -8.25
C LEU A 90 15.94 -3.07 -8.19
N MET A 91 15.40 -2.36 -9.18
CA MET A 91 13.95 -2.09 -9.27
C MET A 91 13.11 -3.37 -9.37
N VAL A 92 13.55 -4.37 -10.13
CA VAL A 92 12.87 -5.68 -10.22
C VAL A 92 12.91 -6.41 -8.87
N ILE A 93 14.04 -6.40 -8.18
CA ILE A 93 14.19 -7.05 -6.86
C ILE A 93 13.23 -6.42 -5.85
N PHE A 94 13.25 -5.09 -5.70
CA PHE A 94 12.34 -4.40 -4.78
C PHE A 94 10.88 -4.48 -5.23
N GLY A 95 10.62 -4.40 -6.54
CA GLY A 95 9.28 -4.58 -7.11
C GLY A 95 8.69 -5.95 -6.73
N PHE A 96 9.50 -7.00 -6.80
CA PHE A 96 9.10 -8.34 -6.36
C PHE A 96 8.80 -8.40 -4.86
N PHE A 97 9.62 -7.78 -4.00
CA PHE A 97 9.33 -7.72 -2.56
C PHE A 97 8.03 -6.98 -2.25
N VAL A 98 7.80 -5.83 -2.91
CA VAL A 98 6.55 -5.07 -2.77
C VAL A 98 5.36 -5.91 -3.24
N PHE A 99 5.48 -6.58 -4.38
CA PHE A 99 4.45 -7.50 -4.88
C PHE A 99 4.13 -8.60 -3.86
N GLN A 100 5.15 -9.29 -3.33
CA GLN A 100 4.97 -10.36 -2.34
C GLN A 100 4.27 -9.85 -1.07
N ARG A 101 4.66 -8.67 -0.59
CA ARG A 101 4.08 -8.07 0.60
C ARG A 101 2.63 -7.64 0.37
N THR A 102 2.34 -6.98 -0.74
CA THR A 102 0.98 -6.57 -1.11
C THR A 102 0.06 -7.78 -1.30
N ARG A 103 0.58 -8.86 -1.89
CA ARG A 103 -0.12 -10.14 -2.03
C ARG A 103 -0.52 -10.71 -0.67
N GLU A 104 0.39 -10.72 0.29
CA GLU A 104 0.13 -11.20 1.64
C GLU A 104 -0.98 -10.38 2.33
N ILE A 105 -0.91 -9.05 2.23
CA ILE A 105 -1.94 -8.15 2.78
C ILE A 105 -3.29 -8.38 2.12
N TYR A 106 -3.32 -8.55 0.79
CA TYR A 106 -4.53 -8.84 0.04
C TYR A 106 -5.24 -10.11 0.56
N TYR A 107 -4.49 -11.20 0.75
CA TYR A 107 -5.07 -12.45 1.27
C TYR A 107 -5.56 -12.32 2.72
N LEU A 108 -4.82 -11.61 3.58
CA LEU A 108 -5.28 -11.34 4.95
C LEU A 108 -6.61 -10.57 4.99
N LEU A 109 -6.81 -9.61 4.07
CA LEU A 109 -8.06 -8.87 3.97
C LEU A 109 -9.22 -9.73 3.46
N GLN A 110 -8.96 -10.71 2.58
CA GLN A 110 -9.96 -11.69 2.15
C GLN A 110 -10.35 -12.63 3.30
N ASP A 111 -9.37 -13.05 4.11
CA ASP A 111 -9.59 -13.89 5.30
C ASP A 111 -10.19 -13.12 6.50
N ASN A 112 -10.55 -11.85 6.34
CA ASN A 112 -11.01 -10.94 7.40
C ASN A 112 -10.01 -10.74 8.56
N LYS A 113 -8.72 -11.01 8.34
CA LYS A 113 -7.62 -10.80 9.31
C LYS A 113 -7.08 -9.36 9.24
N ILE A 114 -7.96 -8.39 9.50
CA ILE A 114 -7.69 -6.95 9.29
C ILE A 114 -6.55 -6.45 10.18
N GLU A 115 -6.45 -6.94 11.42
CA GLU A 115 -5.41 -6.52 12.36
C GLU A 115 -4.02 -6.96 11.91
N GLU A 116 -3.89 -8.19 11.43
CA GLU A 116 -2.65 -8.72 10.85
C GLU A 116 -2.27 -7.97 9.56
N ALA A 117 -3.25 -7.68 8.70
CA ALA A 117 -3.04 -6.87 7.49
C ALA A 117 -2.51 -5.47 7.83
N ASN A 118 -3.13 -4.80 8.81
CA ASN A 118 -2.75 -3.48 9.26
C ASN A 118 -1.35 -3.45 9.90
N ALA A 119 -0.99 -4.49 10.66
CA ALA A 119 0.34 -4.63 11.26
C ALA A 119 1.44 -4.80 10.19
N LYS A 120 1.12 -5.43 9.06
CA LYS A 120 2.05 -5.60 7.95
C LYS A 120 2.23 -4.35 7.09
N LEU A 121 1.22 -3.51 7.05
CA LEU A 121 1.20 -2.25 6.28
C LEU A 121 1.79 -1.10 7.12
N THR A 122 3.11 -1.04 7.20
CA THR A 122 3.83 0.05 7.91
C THR A 122 4.09 1.22 6.98
N LEU A 123 4.30 2.41 7.55
CA LEU A 123 4.63 3.62 6.77
C LEU A 123 5.95 3.46 6.00
N GLU A 124 6.94 2.81 6.61
CA GLU A 124 8.23 2.47 5.98
C GLU A 124 8.02 1.64 4.71
N TRP A 125 7.16 0.61 4.78
CA TRP A 125 6.84 -0.22 3.62
C TRP A 125 6.11 0.55 2.53
N ILE A 126 5.21 1.47 2.89
CA ILE A 126 4.52 2.33 1.93
C ILE A 126 5.53 3.22 1.18
N VAL A 127 6.49 3.81 1.88
CA VAL A 127 7.55 4.63 1.26
C VAL A 127 8.38 3.79 0.28
N ILE A 128 8.76 2.56 0.66
CA ILE A 128 9.47 1.63 -0.23
C ILE A 128 8.63 1.34 -1.49
N ALA A 129 7.32 1.11 -1.34
CA ALA A 129 6.43 0.86 -2.47
C ALA A 129 6.35 2.08 -3.42
N ILE A 130 6.30 3.31 -2.90
CA ILE A 130 6.30 4.54 -3.72
C ILE A 130 7.57 4.63 -4.56
N ILE A 131 8.74 4.39 -3.95
CA ILE A 131 10.05 4.55 -4.61
C ILE A 131 10.25 3.50 -5.70
N PHE A 132 9.96 2.23 -5.39
CA PHE A 132 10.35 1.11 -6.26
C PHE A 132 9.23 0.55 -7.13
N ASN A 133 7.97 0.78 -6.76
CA ASN A 133 6.81 0.23 -7.47
C ASN A 133 5.86 1.33 -8.00
N GLY A 134 6.29 2.59 -7.87
CA GLY A 134 5.59 3.75 -8.38
C GLY A 134 4.56 4.34 -7.42
N VAL A 135 4.25 5.62 -7.66
CA VAL A 135 3.38 6.44 -6.81
C VAL A 135 1.99 5.84 -6.66
N ILE A 136 1.44 5.26 -7.74
CA ILE A 136 0.08 4.70 -7.75
C ILE A 136 -0.06 3.58 -6.72
N SER A 137 0.82 2.58 -6.76
CA SER A 137 0.79 1.47 -5.80
C SER A 137 0.94 1.97 -4.36
N GLY A 138 1.88 2.89 -4.13
CA GLY A 138 2.12 3.43 -2.80
C GLY A 138 0.96 4.27 -2.24
N VAL A 139 0.32 5.10 -3.06
CA VAL A 139 -0.84 5.90 -2.65
C VAL A 139 -2.02 5.02 -2.27
N PHE A 140 -2.34 3.97 -3.04
CA PHE A 140 -3.44 3.06 -2.69
C PHE A 140 -3.15 2.27 -1.41
N LEU A 141 -1.89 1.88 -1.18
CA LEU A 141 -1.48 1.31 0.10
C LEU A 141 -1.63 2.32 1.25
N LEU A 142 -1.30 3.59 1.04
CA LEU A 142 -1.52 4.63 2.06
C LEU A 142 -3.01 4.85 2.36
N LEU A 143 -3.87 4.91 1.34
CA LEU A 143 -5.32 5.03 1.53
C LEU A 143 -5.88 3.85 2.33
N SER A 144 -5.46 2.64 1.96
CA SER A 144 -5.81 1.41 2.69
C SER A 144 -5.40 1.48 4.16
N LYS A 145 -4.21 2.05 4.45
CA LYS A 145 -3.72 2.22 5.82
C LYS A 145 -4.60 3.17 6.63
N ILE A 146 -4.96 4.32 6.05
CA ILE A 146 -5.82 5.32 6.70
C ILE A 146 -7.20 4.72 7.03
N GLU A 147 -7.78 3.99 6.09
CA GLU A 147 -9.08 3.34 6.28
C GLU A 147 -9.03 2.24 7.36
N MET A 148 -7.97 1.42 7.39
CA MET A 148 -7.81 0.41 8.44
C MET A 148 -7.61 1.04 9.83
N GLU A 149 -6.88 2.14 9.95
CA GLU A 149 -6.72 2.84 11.24
C GLU A 149 -8.04 3.47 11.71
N SER A 150 -8.81 4.05 10.78
CA SER A 150 -10.18 4.52 11.01
C SER A 150 -11.07 3.39 11.53
N TYR A 151 -10.99 2.19 10.92
CA TYR A 151 -11.75 1.01 11.33
C TYR A 151 -11.52 0.62 12.79
N PHE A 152 -10.26 0.68 13.26
CA PHE A 152 -9.90 0.37 14.66
C PHE A 152 -10.12 1.53 15.63
N GLY A 153 -10.59 2.70 15.17
CA GLY A 153 -10.72 3.90 15.99
C GLY A 153 -9.38 4.40 16.54
N LYS A 154 -8.26 4.02 15.92
CA LYS A 154 -6.92 4.48 16.29
C LYS A 154 -6.66 5.80 15.55
N LYS A 155 -6.18 6.83 16.26
CA LYS A 155 -5.70 8.07 15.64
C LYS A 155 -4.35 7.80 14.96
N ILE A 156 -4.22 8.33 13.75
CA ILE A 156 -2.94 8.49 13.03
C ILE A 156 -1.98 9.24 13.99
N ILE A 157 -0.88 8.59 14.37
CA ILE A 157 0.27 9.21 15.05
C ILE A 157 1.25 9.64 13.98
#